data_AF-A0A2V7H4A9-F1
#
_entry.id   AF-A0A2V7H4A9-F1
#
_cell.length_a   1.000
_cell.length_b   1.000
_cell.length_c   1.000
_cell.angle_alpha   90.00
_cell.angle_beta   90.00
_cell.angle_gamma   90.00
#
_symmetry.space_group_name_H-M   'P 1'
#
loop_
_entity.id
_entity.type
_entity.pdbx_description
1 polymer ?
#
loop_
_entity_poly.entity_id
_entity_poly.type
_entity_poly.pdbx_seq_one_letter_code
_entity_poly.pdbx_strand_id
1 'polypeptide(L)'
;MSAAGRPSAVAHLRRPATIRERCANILTTGLGGGLTHFRVEPSRLPQVADFVAAVARRRYPGLAIPYHSRWRHLDAGGVARVAALGAALSRLPAAERARAKIDLIVTSVLLDAGAGETWRFREEQTGQTFARSEGLAVASFRMFEAGLF
;
A
#
# COMPACT_ATOMS: atom_id res chain seq x y z
N MET A 1 15.22 -36.12 28.44
CA MET A 1 14.56 -34.81 28.68
C MET A 1 14.24 -34.18 27.34
N SER A 2 12.96 -34.13 27.00
CA SER A 2 12.48 -33.65 25.69
C SER A 2 12.82 -32.17 25.50
N ALA A 3 13.45 -31.85 24.36
CA ALA A 3 13.65 -30.48 23.89
C ALA A 3 12.29 -29.89 23.48
N ALA A 4 11.48 -29.52 24.48
CA ALA A 4 10.23 -28.83 24.28
C ALA A 4 10.50 -27.41 23.73
N GLY A 5 10.53 -27.33 22.40
CA GLY A 5 9.94 -26.27 21.58
C GLY A 5 10.16 -24.82 22.02
N ARG A 6 11.41 -24.35 22.08
CA ARG A 6 11.62 -22.90 21.93
C ARG A 6 11.16 -22.51 20.51
N PRO A 7 10.23 -21.56 20.35
CA PRO A 7 9.91 -21.03 19.03
C PRO A 7 11.22 -20.60 18.37
N SER A 8 11.40 -20.93 17.10
CA SER A 8 12.55 -20.40 16.36
C SER A 8 12.58 -18.88 16.50
N ALA A 9 13.77 -18.27 16.44
CA ALA A 9 13.89 -16.81 16.52
C ALA A 9 12.92 -16.12 15.53
N VAL A 10 12.72 -16.71 14.34
CA VAL A 10 11.74 -16.26 13.34
C VAL A 10 10.31 -16.35 13.87
N ALA A 11 9.91 -17.48 14.46
CA ALA A 11 8.57 -17.66 15.03
C ALA A 11 8.30 -16.68 16.18
N HIS A 12 9.32 -16.35 16.98
CA HIS A 12 9.23 -15.32 18.01
C HIS A 12 9.05 -13.92 17.40
N LEU A 13 9.90 -13.52 16.44
CA LEU A 13 9.85 -12.21 15.79
C LEU A 13 8.53 -11.96 15.03
N ARG A 14 7.86 -13.01 14.55
CA ARG A 14 6.56 -12.91 13.86
C ARG A 14 5.36 -12.75 14.81
N ARG A 15 5.54 -12.84 16.13
CA ARG A 15 4.43 -12.65 17.08
C ARG A 15 4.01 -11.17 17.11
N PRO A 16 2.71 -10.85 17.01
CA PRO A 16 2.24 -9.48 17.12
C PRO A 16 2.67 -8.78 18.42
N ALA A 17 2.74 -9.51 19.54
CA ALA A 17 3.23 -8.98 20.81
C ALA A 17 4.71 -8.54 20.71
N THR A 18 5.56 -9.39 20.13
CA THR A 18 6.98 -9.07 19.90
C THR A 18 7.14 -7.88 18.96
N ILE A 19 6.34 -7.79 17.89
CA ILE A 19 6.35 -6.63 16.98
C ILE A 19 5.99 -5.36 17.75
N ARG A 20 4.92 -5.37 18.56
CA ARG A 20 4.51 -4.21 19.38
C ARG A 20 5.59 -3.78 20.36
N GLU A 21 6.20 -4.73 21.07
CA GLU A 21 7.30 -4.46 22.00
C GLU A 21 8.48 -3.78 21.28
N ARG A 22 8.90 -4.31 20.14
CA ARG A 22 10.03 -3.76 19.37
C ARG A 22 9.71 -2.37 18.81
N CYS A 23 8.49 -2.13 18.32
CA CYS A 23 8.05 -0.81 17.89
C CYS A 23 8.03 0.19 19.08
N ALA A 24 7.59 -0.25 20.27
CA ALA A 24 7.62 0.60 21.46
C ALA A 24 9.04 1.00 21.84
N ASN A 25 10.02 0.10 21.74
CA ASN A 25 11.43 0.41 21.98
C ASN A 25 11.95 1.51 21.03
N ILE A 26 11.58 1.43 19.74
CA ILE A 26 11.93 2.46 18.74
C ILE A 26 11.28 3.80 19.11
N LEU A 27 10.00 3.80 19.47
CA LEU A 27 9.29 5.02 19.87
C LEU A 27 9.91 5.66 21.11
N THR A 28 10.19 4.87 22.16
CA THR A 28 10.85 5.34 23.37
C THR A 28 12.22 5.94 23.07
N THR A 29 13.01 5.28 22.22
CA THR A 29 14.32 5.80 21.78
C THR A 29 14.16 7.14 21.03
N GLY A 30 13.16 7.25 20.15
CA GLY A 30 12.88 8.47 19.41
C GLY A 30 12.42 9.63 20.29
N LEU A 31 11.51 9.38 21.24
CA LEU A 31 11.04 10.39 22.20
C LEU A 31 12.14 10.82 23.16
N GLY A 32 13.08 9.92 23.49
CA GLY A 32 14.27 10.23 24.29
C GLY A 32 15.40 10.94 23.52
N GLY A 33 15.23 11.22 22.23
CA GLY A 33 16.26 11.88 21.40
C GLY A 33 17.46 11.00 21.04
N GLY A 34 17.36 9.67 21.19
CA GLY A 34 18.45 8.71 20.95
C GLY A 34 18.65 8.29 19.50
N LEU A 35 18.04 8.99 18.54
CA LEU A 35 18.09 8.65 17.12
C LEU A 35 19.12 9.50 16.37
N THR A 36 19.88 8.88 15.48
CA THR A 36 21.01 9.52 14.78
C THR A 36 20.58 10.56 13.73
N HIS A 37 19.51 10.28 12.98
CA HIS A 37 19.17 11.04 11.77
C HIS A 37 17.92 11.93 11.91
N PHE A 38 17.09 11.71 12.93
CA PHE A 38 15.85 12.47 13.10
C PHE A 38 15.49 12.61 14.58
N ARG A 39 14.82 13.72 14.91
CA ARG A 39 14.27 13.97 16.25
C ARG A 39 12.76 13.80 16.22
N VAL A 40 12.19 13.21 17.27
CA VAL A 40 10.74 13.20 17.48
C VAL A 40 10.37 14.44 18.28
N GLU A 41 9.45 15.25 17.77
CA GLU A 41 8.99 16.48 18.43
C GLU A 41 7.47 16.45 18.63
N PRO A 42 6.99 15.88 19.76
CA PRO A 42 5.55 15.78 20.02
C PRO A 42 4.86 17.14 20.08
N SER A 43 5.56 18.20 20.52
CA SER A 43 4.96 19.54 20.61
C SER A 43 4.58 20.13 19.25
N ARG A 44 5.14 19.62 18.15
CA ARG A 44 4.79 20.03 16.77
C ARG A 44 3.58 19.30 16.19
N LEU A 45 3.07 18.26 16.86
CA LEU A 45 1.94 17.48 16.35
C LEU A 45 0.70 18.34 16.02
N PRO A 46 0.30 19.35 16.83
CA PRO A 46 -0.80 20.23 16.47
C PRO A 46 -0.56 20.98 15.14
N GLN A 47 0.65 21.51 14.94
CA GLN A 47 1.01 22.23 13.71
C GLN A 47 0.98 21.31 12.48
N VAL A 48 1.44 20.06 12.63
CA VAL A 48 1.38 19.06 11.55
C VAL A 48 -0.07 18.71 11.22
N ALA A 49 -0.93 18.55 12.24
CA ALA A 49 -2.35 18.29 12.04
C ALA A 49 -3.04 19.44 11.29
N ASP A 50 -2.77 20.69 11.68
CA ASP A 50 -3.29 21.88 11.00
C ASP A 50 -2.82 21.96 9.55
N PHE A 51 -1.54 21.69 9.30
CA PHE A 51 -0.98 21.65 7.94
C PHE A 51 -1.67 20.59 7.07
N VAL A 52 -1.80 19.35 7.55
CA VAL A 52 -2.47 18.27 6.82
C VAL A 52 -3.94 18.63 6.55
N ALA A 53 -4.64 19.19 7.54
CA ALA A 53 -6.02 19.61 7.39
C ALA A 53 -6.17 20.76 6.36
N ALA A 54 -5.25 21.73 6.35
CA ALA A 54 -5.22 22.81 5.37
C ALA A 54 -4.96 22.28 3.95
N VAL A 55 -4.02 21.34 3.78
CA VAL A 55 -3.77 20.68 2.50
C VAL A 55 -5.01 19.90 2.03
N ALA A 56 -5.64 19.14 2.92
CA ALA A 56 -6.83 18.36 2.61
C ALA A 56 -7.99 19.26 2.17
N ARG A 57 -8.30 20.33 2.91
CA ARG A 57 -9.36 21.30 2.57
C ARG A 57 -9.06 22.04 1.26
N ARG A 58 -7.80 22.41 1.02
CA ARG A 58 -7.40 23.05 -0.25
C ARG A 58 -7.60 22.11 -1.44
N ARG A 59 -7.26 20.82 -1.29
CA ARG A 59 -7.38 19.81 -2.36
C ARG A 59 -8.83 19.35 -2.56
N TYR A 60 -9.60 19.30 -1.47
CA TYR A 60 -10.97 18.81 -1.43
C TYR A 60 -11.86 19.78 -0.62
N PRO A 61 -12.27 20.93 -1.19
CA PRO A 61 -13.04 21.93 -0.46
C PRO A 61 -14.36 21.42 0.11
N GLY A 62 -15.04 20.52 -0.60
CA GLY A 62 -16.26 19.86 -0.13
C GLY A 62 -16.03 18.64 0.78
N LEU A 63 -14.78 18.36 1.18
CA LEU A 63 -14.37 17.18 1.97
C LEU A 63 -14.78 15.83 1.37
N ALA A 64 -15.18 15.80 0.10
CA ALA A 64 -15.40 14.59 -0.68
C ALA A 64 -14.03 13.98 -1.06
N ILE A 65 -13.35 13.40 -0.07
CA ILE A 65 -12.05 12.77 -0.26
C ILE A 65 -12.27 11.37 -0.84
N PRO A 66 -11.83 11.12 -2.08
CA PRO A 66 -11.90 9.78 -2.67
C PRO A 66 -11.10 8.77 -1.86
N TYR A 67 -11.66 7.56 -1.72
CA TYR A 67 -11.03 6.44 -1.03
C TYR A 67 -9.60 6.22 -1.53
N HIS A 68 -8.65 6.13 -0.61
CA HIS A 68 -7.25 5.84 -0.93
C HIS A 68 -7.01 4.34 -0.83
N SER A 69 -6.76 3.70 -1.98
CA SER A 69 -6.38 2.30 -2.06
C SER A 69 -5.72 1.98 -3.39
N ARG A 70 -5.14 0.78 -3.47
CA ARG A 70 -4.63 0.23 -4.72
C ARG A 70 -5.67 0.27 -5.84
N TRP A 71 -6.94 0.06 -5.54
CA TRP A 71 -8.03 0.14 -6.53
C TRP A 71 -8.04 1.47 -7.27
N ARG A 72 -7.80 2.59 -6.57
CA ARG A 72 -7.76 3.91 -7.19
C ARG A 72 -6.53 4.10 -8.10
N HIS A 73 -5.41 3.46 -7.77
CA HIS A 73 -4.22 3.50 -8.64
C HIS A 73 -4.40 2.70 -9.93
N LEU A 74 -5.24 1.65 -9.92
CA LEU A 74 -5.56 0.90 -11.14
C LEU A 74 -6.22 1.80 -12.20
N ASP A 75 -6.99 2.81 -11.79
CA ASP A 75 -7.66 3.75 -12.70
C ASP A 75 -6.82 5.00 -13.03
N ALA A 76 -5.50 4.95 -12.78
CA ALA A 76 -4.59 6.05 -13.13
C ALA A 76 -4.69 6.43 -14.61
N GLY A 77 -4.58 7.73 -14.89
CA GLY A 77 -4.76 8.27 -16.25
C GLY A 77 -6.23 8.36 -16.70
N GLY A 78 -7.20 8.23 -15.78
CA GLY A 78 -8.63 8.39 -16.09
C GLY A 78 -9.24 7.21 -16.85
N VAL A 79 -8.59 6.05 -16.80
CA VAL A 79 -9.00 4.84 -17.52
C VAL A 79 -9.72 3.92 -16.53
N ALA A 80 -10.96 3.53 -16.83
CA ALA A 80 -11.80 2.75 -15.92
C ALA A 80 -11.46 1.24 -15.91
N ARG A 81 -10.23 0.89 -15.53
CA ARG A 81 -9.73 -0.50 -15.48
C ARG A 81 -10.46 -1.34 -14.43
N VAL A 82 -10.81 -0.75 -13.29
CA VAL A 82 -11.59 -1.45 -12.25
C VAL A 82 -12.99 -1.83 -12.75
N ALA A 83 -13.64 -0.94 -13.53
CA ALA A 83 -14.92 -1.24 -14.15
C ALA A 83 -14.79 -2.35 -15.20
N ALA A 84 -13.73 -2.30 -16.03
CA ALA A 84 -13.43 -3.34 -17.01
C ALA A 84 -13.22 -4.72 -16.35
N LEU A 85 -12.44 -4.78 -15.25
CA LEU A 85 -12.29 -5.99 -14.46
C LEU A 85 -13.63 -6.48 -13.91
N GLY A 86 -14.46 -5.57 -13.39
CA GLY A 86 -15.80 -5.91 -12.92
C GLY A 86 -16.67 -6.56 -13.99
N ALA A 87 -16.62 -6.03 -15.22
CA ALA A 87 -17.33 -6.59 -16.37
C ALA A 87 -16.78 -7.97 -16.76
N ALA A 88 -15.46 -8.14 -16.80
CA ALA A 88 -14.80 -9.42 -17.13
C ALA A 88 -15.16 -10.52 -16.13
N LEU A 89 -15.24 -10.19 -14.84
CA LEU A 89 -15.57 -11.14 -13.77
C LEU A 89 -17.09 -11.32 -13.55
N SER A 90 -17.94 -10.61 -14.28
CA SER A 90 -19.38 -10.50 -13.99
C SER A 90 -20.14 -11.83 -13.97
N ARG A 91 -19.72 -12.79 -14.82
CA ARG A 91 -20.34 -14.11 -14.94
C ARG A 91 -19.88 -15.11 -13.88
N LEU A 92 -18.85 -14.78 -13.10
CA LEU A 92 -18.34 -15.67 -12.06
C LEU A 92 -19.20 -15.61 -10.79
N PRO A 93 -19.24 -16.71 -10.01
CA PRO A 93 -19.82 -16.70 -8.67
C PRO A 93 -19.17 -15.64 -7.78
N ALA A 94 -19.92 -15.11 -6.80
CA ALA A 94 -19.45 -14.02 -5.94
C ALA A 94 -18.12 -14.33 -5.22
N ALA A 95 -17.93 -15.57 -4.77
CA ALA A 95 -16.70 -16.01 -4.13
C ALA A 95 -15.50 -15.95 -5.07
N GLU A 96 -15.66 -16.39 -6.32
CA GLU A 96 -14.58 -16.36 -7.33
C GLU A 96 -14.25 -14.94 -7.76
N ARG A 97 -15.26 -14.06 -7.88
CA ARG A 97 -15.02 -12.62 -8.10
C ARG A 97 -14.21 -12.02 -6.95
N ALA A 98 -14.49 -12.41 -5.71
CA ALA A 98 -13.77 -11.91 -4.54
C ALA A 98 -12.32 -12.41 -4.55
N ARG A 99 -12.09 -13.71 -4.82
CA ARG A 99 -10.75 -14.30 -4.92
C ARG A 99 -9.90 -13.58 -5.96
N ALA A 100 -10.37 -13.48 -7.21
CA ALA A 100 -9.65 -12.78 -8.27
C ALA A 100 -9.29 -11.32 -7.91
N LYS A 101 -10.20 -10.61 -7.24
CA LYS A 101 -9.95 -9.24 -6.76
C LYS A 101 -8.91 -9.19 -5.65
N ILE A 102 -8.92 -10.16 -4.73
CA ILE A 102 -7.93 -10.27 -3.65
C ILE A 102 -6.56 -10.58 -4.25
N ASP A 103 -6.48 -11.57 -5.15
CA ASP A 103 -5.24 -12.00 -5.78
C ASP A 103 -4.56 -10.86 -6.54
N LEU A 104 -5.34 -10.11 -7.34
CA LEU A 104 -4.87 -8.92 -8.03
C LEU A 104 -4.32 -7.88 -7.04
N ILE A 105 -5.12 -7.48 -6.04
CA ILE A 105 -4.75 -6.35 -5.18
C ILE A 105 -3.61 -6.69 -4.24
N VAL A 106 -3.60 -7.88 -3.64
CA VAL A 106 -2.52 -8.32 -2.75
C VAL A 106 -1.20 -8.35 -3.52
N THR A 107 -1.19 -8.99 -4.70
CA THR A 107 0.00 -9.05 -5.56
C THR A 107 0.45 -7.65 -5.98
N SER A 108 -0.47 -6.82 -6.44
CA SER A 108 -0.20 -5.44 -6.85
C SER A 108 0.37 -4.57 -5.72
N VAL A 109 -0.11 -4.74 -4.48
CA VAL A 109 0.43 -4.04 -3.30
C VAL A 109 1.81 -4.55 -2.94
N LEU A 110 2.06 -5.85 -3.00
CA LEU A 110 3.38 -6.42 -2.69
C LEU A 110 4.46 -6.00 -3.70
N LEU A 111 4.10 -5.88 -4.99
CA LEU A 111 5.00 -5.40 -6.04
C LEU A 111 5.33 -3.90 -5.93
N ASP A 112 4.55 -3.14 -5.17
CA ASP A 112 4.79 -1.70 -4.97
C ASP A 112 6.02 -1.41 -4.09
N ALA A 113 6.45 -2.40 -3.32
CA ALA A 113 7.59 -2.29 -2.44
C ALA A 113 8.90 -2.43 -3.24
N GLY A 114 9.53 -1.30 -3.57
CA GLY A 114 10.97 -1.27 -3.91
C GLY A 114 11.35 -0.99 -5.36
N ALA A 115 10.42 -0.58 -6.23
CA ALA A 115 10.78 -0.24 -7.62
C ALA A 115 11.60 1.06 -7.76
N GLY A 116 11.63 1.91 -6.72
CA GLY A 116 12.36 3.17 -6.73
C GLY A 116 11.66 4.28 -7.53
N GLU A 117 12.26 5.47 -7.54
CA GLU A 117 11.62 6.67 -8.09
C GLU A 117 11.81 6.91 -9.59
N THR A 118 12.76 6.21 -10.20
CA THR A 118 13.10 6.31 -11.61
C THR A 118 12.31 5.33 -12.47
N TRP A 119 11.73 4.29 -11.88
CA TRP A 119 10.97 3.28 -12.59
C TRP A 119 9.70 3.84 -13.24
N ARG A 120 9.39 3.37 -14.46
CA ARG A 120 8.24 3.80 -15.27
C ARG A 120 7.62 2.60 -15.98
N PHE A 121 6.31 2.66 -16.21
CA PHE A 121 5.58 1.71 -17.05
C PHE A 121 4.85 2.44 -18.16
N ARG A 122 5.01 1.97 -19.41
CA ARG A 122 4.24 2.44 -20.56
C ARG A 122 3.16 1.41 -20.87
N GLU A 123 1.91 1.82 -20.74
CA GLU A 123 0.78 0.98 -21.08
C GLU A 123 0.52 1.01 -22.58
N GLU A 124 0.53 -0.17 -23.21
CA GLU A 124 0.37 -0.29 -24.66
C GLU A 124 -1.01 0.17 -25.13
N GLN A 125 -2.08 -0.20 -24.43
CA GLN A 125 -3.47 0.05 -24.84
C GLN A 125 -3.83 1.53 -24.89
N THR A 126 -3.16 2.37 -24.09
CA THR A 126 -3.47 3.82 -24.01
C THR A 126 -2.30 4.71 -24.43
N GLY A 127 -1.11 4.13 -24.60
CA GLY A 127 0.14 4.86 -24.84
C GLY A 127 0.64 5.69 -23.63
N GLN A 128 -0.10 5.71 -22.52
CA GLN A 128 0.24 6.51 -21.34
C GLN A 128 1.44 5.90 -20.60
N THR A 129 2.26 6.77 -20.01
CA THR A 129 3.38 6.37 -19.16
C THR A 129 3.13 6.81 -17.72
N PHE A 130 3.29 5.89 -16.79
CA PHE A 130 3.06 6.07 -15.37
C PHE A 130 4.32 5.79 -14.56
N ALA A 131 4.43 6.42 -13.40
CA ALA A 131 5.54 6.28 -12.45
C ALA A 131 5.02 5.87 -11.07
N ARG A 132 5.93 5.57 -10.15
CA ARG A 132 5.60 5.35 -8.72
C ARG A 132 4.48 4.32 -8.56
N SER A 133 3.62 4.49 -7.55
CA SER A 133 2.58 3.52 -7.22
C SER A 133 1.51 3.37 -8.29
N GLU A 134 1.20 4.43 -9.04
CA GLU A 134 0.29 4.37 -10.18
C GLU A 134 0.84 3.48 -11.29
N GLY A 135 2.12 3.64 -11.65
CA GLY A 135 2.75 2.81 -12.67
C GLY A 135 2.81 1.33 -12.28
N LEU A 136 3.14 1.04 -11.02
CA LEU A 136 3.18 -0.33 -10.51
C LEU A 136 1.79 -0.95 -10.45
N ALA A 137 0.76 -0.16 -10.12
CA ALA A 137 -0.62 -0.60 -10.15
C ALA A 137 -1.08 -0.94 -11.58
N VAL A 138 -0.82 -0.07 -12.56
CA VAL A 138 -1.19 -0.32 -13.96
C VAL A 138 -0.40 -1.50 -14.54
N ALA A 139 0.90 -1.61 -14.26
CA ALA A 139 1.71 -2.75 -14.71
C ALA A 139 1.20 -4.08 -14.14
N SER A 140 1.00 -4.17 -12.83
CA SER A 140 0.49 -5.39 -12.19
C SER A 140 -0.91 -5.75 -12.65
N PHE A 141 -1.78 -4.77 -12.95
CA PHE A 141 -3.07 -5.02 -13.59
C PHE A 141 -2.93 -5.73 -14.93
N ARG A 142 -2.06 -5.21 -15.82
CA ARG A 142 -1.85 -5.80 -17.15
C ARG A 142 -1.18 -7.18 -17.07
N MET A 143 -0.24 -7.37 -16.14
CA MET A 143 0.36 -8.68 -15.89
C MET A 143 -0.67 -9.70 -15.39
N PHE A 144 -1.59 -9.28 -14.52
CA PHE A 144 -2.68 -10.13 -14.03
C PHE A 144 -3.66 -10.49 -15.15
N GLU A 145 -4.08 -9.53 -15.98
CA GLU A 145 -4.93 -9.81 -17.15
C GLU A 145 -4.26 -10.77 -18.16
N ALA A 146 -2.94 -10.72 -18.28
CA ALA A 146 -2.16 -11.61 -19.13
C ALA A 146 -1.83 -12.97 -18.47
N GLY A 147 -2.28 -13.23 -17.24
CA GLY A 147 -2.10 -14.51 -16.56
C GLY A 147 -0.67 -14.82 -16.11
N LEU A 148 0.14 -13.79 -15.80
CA LEU A 148 1.52 -13.98 -15.35
C LEU A 148 1.63 -14.51 -13.91
N PHE A 149 0.53 -14.50 -13.15
CA PHE A 149 0.44 -14.98 -11.77
C PHE A 149 -0.82 -15.82 -11.60
#